data_AF-A0A9D0L5E5-F1
#
_entry.id   AF-A0A9D0L5E5-F1
#
_cell.length_a   1.000
_cell.length_b   1.000
_cell.length_c   1.000
_cell.angle_alpha   90.00
_cell.angle_beta   90.00
_cell.angle_gamma   90.00
#
_symmetry.space_group_name_H-M   'P 1'
#
loop_
_entity.id
_entity.type
_entity.pdbx_description
1 polymer ?
#
loop_
_entity_poly.entity_id
_entity_poly.type
_entity_poly.pdbx_seq_one_letter_code
_entity_poly.pdbx_strand_id
1 'polypeptide(L)'
;MKFAAYVLGVLSVTVVGACGGGMPAPSAEDAAVADAAAAPAAAAAGASSQDGDDKQGAGASEEGIPTQCAGDGEVCFPPPRFVKALCSQDYPAVAVVMFGPDAPWTHAYTAVEVRAWNAAGGGASNEKIPVDEEVLIVRERKVPKGGMQVSGVQDSYDVMRWDGSCVTLDKGELRFDPPRRPKNARIVWKRLEIAQRDALKEEEALRPAYLYHRKHCKGVSMGVVSKECVKADAALSEAVAAFVRNHGQVPTPSTLPQP
;
A
#
# COMPACT_ATOMS: atom_id res chain seq x y z
N MET A 1 4.96 46.61 -43.55
CA MET A 1 4.51 46.11 -44.88
C MET A 1 4.11 44.65 -44.64
N LYS A 2 2.83 44.23 -44.67
CA LYS A 2 1.97 43.96 -45.86
C LYS A 2 2.76 43.15 -46.89
N PHE A 3 2.49 41.87 -47.23
CA PHE A 3 1.23 41.14 -47.56
C PHE A 3 1.46 39.59 -47.38
N ALA A 4 0.54 38.61 -47.50
CA ALA A 4 -0.93 38.52 -47.65
C ALA A 4 -1.45 37.07 -47.34
N ALA A 5 -2.79 36.91 -47.31
CA ALA A 5 -3.67 35.76 -47.66
C ALA A 5 -3.20 34.28 -47.52
N TYR A 6 -3.90 33.42 -46.76
CA TYR A 6 -5.22 32.77 -47.01
C TYR A 6 -5.25 31.67 -48.10
N VAL A 7 -5.57 30.44 -47.69
CA VAL A 7 -6.15 29.38 -48.54
C VAL A 7 -7.30 28.70 -47.79
N LEU A 8 -8.47 28.62 -48.43
CA LEU A 8 -9.68 27.93 -47.95
C LEU A 8 -9.51 26.40 -48.03
N GLY A 9 -10.04 25.67 -47.04
CA GLY A 9 -10.02 24.20 -46.97
C GLY A 9 -11.41 23.60 -46.74
N VAL A 10 -12.26 23.67 -47.76
CA VAL A 10 -13.49 22.92 -48.07
C VAL A 10 -14.22 22.12 -46.96
N LEU A 11 -15.48 22.50 -46.77
CA LEU A 11 -16.54 21.79 -46.05
C LEU A 11 -16.82 20.39 -46.64
N SER A 12 -17.08 19.37 -45.81
CA SER A 12 -17.72 18.12 -46.26
C SER A 12 -18.71 17.61 -45.22
N VAL A 13 -20.00 17.74 -45.56
CA VAL A 13 -21.13 17.21 -44.80
C VAL A 13 -21.70 16.05 -45.61
N THR A 14 -21.84 14.89 -44.99
CA THR A 14 -22.64 13.77 -45.52
C THR A 14 -23.47 13.18 -44.39
N VAL A 15 -24.75 12.97 -44.66
CA VAL A 15 -25.78 12.57 -43.68
C VAL A 15 -26.51 11.32 -44.21
N VAL A 16 -27.25 10.65 -43.31
CA VAL A 16 -28.31 9.64 -43.55
C VAL A 16 -27.85 8.16 -43.57
N GLY A 17 -28.53 7.32 -42.76
CA GLY A 17 -28.56 5.86 -42.97
C GLY A 17 -29.09 4.99 -41.81
N ALA A 18 -30.43 4.78 -41.74
CA ALA A 18 -31.18 3.71 -41.03
C ALA A 18 -31.04 3.57 -39.48
N CYS A 19 -32.05 3.26 -38.65
CA CYS A 19 -33.31 2.47 -38.70
C CYS A 19 -33.20 0.96 -38.41
N GLY A 20 -33.94 0.50 -37.38
CA GLY A 20 -34.21 -0.90 -37.03
C GLY A 20 -33.17 -1.54 -36.10
N GLY A 21 -33.52 -2.35 -35.09
CA GLY A 21 -34.83 -2.65 -34.53
C GLY A 21 -34.79 -3.77 -33.48
N GLY A 22 -35.77 -3.80 -32.58
CA GLY A 22 -36.30 -5.03 -31.97
C GLY A 22 -35.73 -5.47 -30.61
N MET A 23 -36.57 -5.39 -29.57
CA MET A 23 -36.40 -6.19 -28.34
C MET A 23 -37.01 -7.58 -28.54
N PRO A 24 -36.43 -8.61 -27.91
CA PRO A 24 -37.23 -9.72 -27.40
C PRO A 24 -36.97 -9.99 -25.91
N ALA A 25 -38.02 -9.81 -25.12
CA ALA A 25 -38.38 -10.66 -23.98
C ALA A 25 -39.86 -11.05 -24.24
N PRO A 26 -40.36 -12.22 -23.83
CA PRO A 26 -39.94 -12.99 -22.65
C PRO A 26 -39.72 -14.49 -22.91
N SER A 27 -39.40 -15.25 -21.85
CA SER A 27 -40.17 -16.45 -21.51
C SER A 27 -40.03 -16.76 -20.02
N ALA A 28 -41.17 -16.83 -19.33
CA ALA A 28 -41.33 -17.61 -18.11
C ALA A 28 -42.06 -18.92 -18.47
N GLU A 29 -42.16 -19.86 -17.52
CA GLU A 29 -42.64 -21.25 -17.74
C GLU A 29 -41.59 -22.08 -18.52
N ASP A 30 -41.14 -23.26 -18.10
CA ASP A 30 -41.51 -24.15 -16.97
C ASP A 30 -40.83 -23.79 -15.63
N ALA A 31 -41.44 -23.90 -14.44
CA ALA A 31 -42.29 -24.94 -13.85
C ALA A 31 -41.51 -26.11 -13.18
N ALA A 32 -41.18 -25.87 -11.89
CA ALA A 32 -41.17 -26.81 -10.76
C ALA A 32 -40.58 -28.24 -10.89
N VAL A 33 -39.52 -28.49 -10.13
CA VAL A 33 -39.43 -29.67 -9.24
C VAL A 33 -39.02 -29.18 -7.84
N ALA A 34 -39.65 -29.73 -6.80
CA ALA A 34 -39.47 -29.32 -5.41
C ALA A 34 -38.44 -30.19 -4.65
N ASP A 35 -38.02 -29.67 -3.50
CA ASP A 35 -37.54 -30.36 -2.29
C ASP A 35 -36.44 -31.44 -2.40
N ALA A 36 -35.27 -31.11 -1.84
CA ALA A 36 -34.55 -32.03 -0.96
C ALA A 36 -33.66 -31.27 0.04
N ALA A 37 -33.99 -31.45 1.32
CA ALA A 37 -33.27 -31.03 2.52
C ALA A 37 -31.72 -31.07 2.48
N ALA A 38 -31.09 -30.02 3.06
CA ALA A 38 -30.20 -30.18 4.21
C ALA A 38 -29.73 -28.80 4.75
N ALA A 39 -30.18 -28.45 5.95
CA ALA A 39 -29.48 -27.44 6.76
C ALA A 39 -28.44 -28.13 7.65
N PRO A 40 -27.20 -27.60 7.74
CA PRO A 40 -26.36 -27.82 8.90
C PRO A 40 -26.38 -26.58 9.80
N ALA A 41 -26.79 -26.78 11.06
CA ALA A 41 -26.56 -25.82 12.12
C ALA A 41 -25.18 -26.03 12.75
N ALA A 42 -24.40 -24.95 12.86
CA ALA A 42 -23.26 -24.79 13.78
C ALA A 42 -22.99 -23.27 13.85
N ALA A 43 -23.07 -22.53 14.97
CA ALA A 43 -22.96 -22.86 16.40
C ALA A 43 -21.56 -23.29 16.87
N ALA A 44 -20.63 -22.33 16.89
CA ALA A 44 -19.51 -22.16 17.82
C ALA A 44 -18.74 -20.90 17.36
N ALA A 45 -18.83 -19.76 18.06
CA ALA A 45 -18.07 -19.44 19.28
C ALA A 45 -16.58 -19.17 18.98
N GLY A 46 -16.11 -17.98 19.37
CA GLY A 46 -14.87 -17.42 18.86
C GLY A 46 -13.60 -18.15 19.32
N ALA A 47 -12.69 -18.38 18.38
CA ALA A 47 -11.27 -18.55 18.67
C ALA A 47 -10.62 -17.16 18.73
N SER A 48 -10.77 -16.47 19.87
CA SER A 48 -9.92 -15.33 20.19
C SER A 48 -8.49 -15.85 20.33
N SER A 49 -7.63 -15.58 19.34
CA SER A 49 -6.19 -15.82 19.47
C SER A 49 -5.65 -14.96 20.60
N GLN A 50 -5.51 -15.56 21.78
CA GLN A 50 -4.77 -14.97 22.89
C GLN A 50 -3.28 -15.03 22.52
N ASP A 51 -2.78 -13.94 21.92
CA ASP A 51 -1.35 -13.65 21.87
C ASP A 51 -0.86 -13.37 23.30
N GLY A 52 -0.63 -14.45 24.04
CA GLY A 52 -0.06 -14.43 25.39
C GLY A 52 1.46 -14.45 25.32
N ASP A 53 2.08 -13.27 25.20
CA ASP A 53 3.38 -13.00 25.83
C ASP A 53 3.48 -11.49 26.15
N ASP A 54 2.81 -11.08 27.23
CA ASP A 54 2.99 -9.77 27.86
C ASP A 54 4.37 -9.69 28.57
N LYS A 55 5.44 -9.94 27.82
CA LYS A 55 6.74 -9.34 28.16
C LYS A 55 6.67 -7.87 27.81
N GLN A 56 6.34 -7.12 28.84
CA GLN A 56 6.19 -5.67 28.87
C GLN A 56 7.51 -4.97 28.53
N GLY A 57 7.85 -4.95 27.24
CA GLY A 57 8.96 -4.17 26.69
C GLY A 57 8.67 -2.69 26.88
N ALA A 58 9.35 -2.08 27.85
CA ALA A 58 9.28 -0.65 28.12
C ALA A 58 9.86 0.14 26.94
N GLY A 59 9.01 0.48 25.99
CA GLY A 59 9.34 1.18 24.75
C GLY A 59 8.11 1.79 24.08
N ALA A 60 7.05 2.05 24.84
CA ALA A 60 5.92 2.82 24.35
C ALA A 60 6.32 4.30 24.29
N SER A 61 6.69 4.78 23.10
CA SER A 61 6.76 6.21 22.82
C SER A 61 5.35 6.78 22.90
N GLU A 62 4.99 7.36 24.05
CA GLU A 62 3.82 8.25 24.16
C GLU A 62 4.05 9.57 23.38
N GLU A 63 5.32 9.86 23.05
CA GLU A 63 5.73 10.94 22.15
C GLU A 63 6.60 10.39 20.99
N GLY A 64 6.05 10.34 19.78
CA GLY A 64 6.82 10.12 18.55
C GLY A 64 6.86 8.69 17.99
N ILE A 65 7.54 8.55 16.85
CA ILE A 65 7.91 7.25 16.27
C ILE A 65 9.04 6.66 17.13
N PRO A 66 8.98 5.39 17.55
CA PRO A 66 10.06 4.75 18.31
C PRO A 66 11.42 4.82 17.61
N THR A 67 12.51 4.75 18.37
CA THR A 67 13.89 4.73 17.84
C THR A 67 14.71 3.55 18.36
N GLN A 68 14.05 2.60 19.03
CA GLN A 68 14.69 1.45 19.67
C GLN A 68 14.21 0.14 19.04
N CYS A 69 15.16 -0.76 18.77
CA CYS A 69 14.90 -2.11 18.32
C CYS A 69 14.28 -2.95 19.44
N ALA A 70 13.19 -3.66 19.15
CA ALA A 70 12.61 -4.67 20.04
C ALA A 70 12.98 -6.12 19.66
N GLY A 71 13.70 -6.31 18.55
CA GLY A 71 14.23 -7.60 18.12
C GLY A 71 15.40 -8.08 18.98
N ASP A 72 15.47 -9.38 19.22
CA ASP A 72 16.48 -10.09 20.01
C ASP A 72 17.61 -10.70 19.15
N GLY A 73 17.76 -10.27 17.89
CA GLY A 73 18.69 -10.83 16.92
C GLY A 73 19.10 -9.88 15.79
N GLU A 74 19.41 -10.44 14.62
CA GLU A 74 19.93 -9.73 13.43
C GLU A 74 18.92 -8.74 12.82
N VAL A 75 17.63 -8.91 13.08
CA VAL A 75 16.54 -8.10 12.53
C VAL A 75 16.03 -7.11 13.58
N CYS A 76 16.17 -5.81 13.30
CA CYS A 76 15.58 -4.74 14.09
C CYS A 76 14.18 -4.38 13.59
N PHE A 77 13.23 -4.34 14.51
CA PHE A 77 11.85 -3.89 14.26
C PHE A 77 11.30 -3.12 15.49
N PRO A 78 10.22 -2.33 15.34
CA PRO A 78 9.72 -1.47 16.41
C PRO A 78 9.06 -2.26 17.57
N PRO A 79 8.84 -1.62 18.74
CA PRO A 79 8.17 -2.24 19.88
C PRO A 79 6.80 -2.87 19.55
N PRO A 80 6.50 -4.11 19.98
CA PRO A 80 5.29 -4.85 19.57
C PRO A 80 3.97 -4.09 19.80
N ARG A 81 3.88 -3.27 20.86
CA ARG A 81 2.71 -2.43 21.14
C ARG A 81 2.50 -1.36 20.05
N PHE A 82 3.57 -0.71 19.59
CA PHE A 82 3.52 0.22 18.46
C PHE A 82 3.18 -0.51 17.16
N VAL A 83 3.75 -1.70 16.92
CA VAL A 83 3.48 -2.49 15.71
C VAL A 83 2.02 -2.96 15.62
N LYS A 84 1.42 -3.34 16.76
CA LYS A 84 0.00 -3.71 16.83
C LYS A 84 -0.91 -2.55 16.41
N ALA A 85 -0.61 -1.33 16.88
CA ALA A 85 -1.29 -0.12 16.45
C ALA A 85 -1.03 0.18 14.97
N LEU A 86 0.24 0.19 14.56
CA LEU A 86 0.71 0.50 13.21
C LEU A 86 0.07 -0.40 12.15
N CYS A 87 -0.10 -1.69 12.44
CA CYS A 87 -0.66 -2.64 11.48
C CYS A 87 -2.19 -2.83 11.56
N SER A 88 -2.88 -2.06 12.42
CA SER A 88 -4.35 -2.05 12.51
C SER A 88 -5.01 -1.22 11.40
N GLN A 89 -4.31 -0.23 10.86
CA GLN A 89 -4.73 0.66 9.77
C GLN A 89 -3.52 1.20 9.00
N ASP A 90 -3.71 1.86 7.87
CA ASP A 90 -2.59 2.40 7.09
C ASP A 90 -2.04 3.72 7.70
N TYR A 91 -0.72 3.84 7.84
CA TYR A 91 -0.05 5.09 8.23
C TYR A 91 0.99 5.58 7.21
N PRO A 92 0.57 6.12 6.04
CA PRO A 92 1.49 6.53 4.97
C PRO A 92 2.52 7.58 5.42
N ALA A 93 2.09 8.53 6.26
CA ALA A 93 2.94 9.59 6.78
C ALA A 93 4.03 9.08 7.74
N VAL A 94 3.74 7.99 8.47
CA VAL A 94 4.68 7.32 9.38
C VAL A 94 5.65 6.46 8.59
N ALA A 95 5.18 5.73 7.58
CA ALA A 95 6.04 4.95 6.69
C ALA A 95 7.10 5.83 6.02
N VAL A 96 6.72 6.96 5.41
CA VAL A 96 7.71 7.85 4.74
C VAL A 96 8.82 8.32 5.67
N VAL A 97 8.58 8.46 6.99
CA VAL A 97 9.65 8.76 7.96
C VAL A 97 10.42 7.50 8.38
N MET A 98 9.73 6.38 8.63
CA MET A 98 10.37 5.13 9.07
C MET A 98 11.27 4.50 8.00
N PHE A 99 11.02 4.72 6.70
CA PHE A 99 11.90 4.27 5.61
C PHE A 99 13.14 5.17 5.40
N GLY A 100 13.35 6.18 6.25
CA GLY A 100 14.57 6.98 6.23
C GLY A 100 15.80 6.14 6.64
N PRO A 101 16.96 6.30 5.96
CA PRO A 101 18.16 5.50 6.23
C PRO A 101 18.77 5.71 7.63
N ASP A 102 18.36 6.76 8.34
CA ASP A 102 18.77 7.05 9.71
C ASP A 102 17.88 6.32 10.75
N ALA A 103 16.81 5.65 10.32
CA ALA A 103 15.98 4.80 11.17
C ALA A 103 16.65 3.42 11.37
N PRO A 104 16.52 2.80 12.56
CA PRO A 104 17.27 1.58 12.89
C PRO A 104 16.66 0.30 12.28
N TRP A 105 15.53 0.39 11.59
CA TRP A 105 14.72 -0.75 11.16
C TRP A 105 15.40 -1.58 10.08
N THR A 106 15.16 -2.89 10.07
CA THR A 106 15.64 -3.75 8.99
C THR A 106 14.79 -3.56 7.74
N HIS A 107 15.40 -3.00 6.70
CA HIS A 107 14.88 -3.01 5.33
C HIS A 107 15.02 -4.42 4.74
N ALA A 108 14.00 -4.87 4.02
CA ALA A 108 13.98 -6.09 3.24
C ALA A 108 13.36 -5.84 1.86
N TYR A 109 13.52 -6.79 0.96
CA TYR A 109 13.06 -6.68 -0.43
C TYR A 109 12.35 -7.96 -0.84
N THR A 110 11.23 -7.83 -1.53
CA THR A 110 10.50 -9.00 -2.05
C THR A 110 11.31 -9.75 -3.11
N ALA A 111 11.50 -11.04 -2.88
CA ALA A 111 12.22 -11.94 -3.78
C ALA A 111 11.32 -12.50 -4.90
N VAL A 112 10.01 -12.54 -4.67
CA VAL A 112 8.97 -13.08 -5.57
C VAL A 112 7.77 -12.13 -5.65
N GLU A 113 6.94 -12.28 -6.69
CA GLU A 113 5.65 -11.56 -6.77
C GLU A 113 4.62 -12.28 -5.90
N VAL A 114 4.03 -11.55 -4.94
CA VAL A 114 3.21 -12.12 -3.86
C VAL A 114 1.90 -11.34 -3.70
N ARG A 115 0.90 -11.93 -3.04
CA ARG A 115 -0.35 -11.22 -2.72
C ARG A 115 -0.20 -10.50 -1.40
N ALA A 116 -0.57 -9.22 -1.34
CA ALA A 116 -0.71 -8.55 -0.05
C ALA A 116 -1.84 -9.20 0.75
N TRP A 117 -1.52 -9.67 1.95
CA TRP A 117 -2.48 -10.09 2.98
C TRP A 117 -1.94 -9.65 4.33
N ASN A 118 -2.81 -9.34 5.31
CA ASN A 118 -2.40 -8.77 6.60
C ASN A 118 -2.89 -9.68 7.74
N ALA A 119 -1.97 -10.46 8.32
CA ALA A 119 -2.28 -11.38 9.42
C ALA A 119 -2.44 -10.70 10.79
N ALA A 120 -2.19 -9.38 10.88
CA ALA A 120 -2.46 -8.58 12.08
C ALA A 120 -3.93 -8.14 12.19
N GLY A 121 -4.76 -8.42 11.18
CA GLY A 121 -6.19 -8.09 11.18
C GLY A 121 -6.54 -6.66 10.75
N GLY A 122 -5.56 -5.87 10.32
CA GLY A 122 -5.79 -4.58 9.68
C GLY A 122 -6.21 -4.69 8.21
N GLY A 123 -6.26 -3.55 7.53
CA GLY A 123 -6.49 -3.51 6.08
C GLY A 123 -5.46 -4.33 5.31
N ALA A 124 -5.91 -5.02 4.27
CA ALA A 124 -5.06 -5.68 3.28
C ALA A 124 -5.37 -5.10 1.90
N SER A 125 -4.32 -4.74 1.14
CA SER A 125 -4.48 -4.38 -0.26
C SER A 125 -4.78 -5.63 -1.10
N ASN A 126 -5.63 -5.51 -2.12
CA ASN A 126 -5.78 -6.56 -3.14
C ASN A 126 -4.69 -6.49 -4.22
N GLU A 127 -3.78 -5.51 -4.12
CA GLU A 127 -2.64 -5.34 -5.02
C GLU A 127 -1.60 -6.45 -4.80
N LYS A 128 -1.00 -6.91 -5.89
CA LYS A 128 0.17 -7.78 -5.80
C LYS A 128 1.40 -6.94 -5.47
N ILE A 129 2.24 -7.45 -4.57
CA ILE A 129 3.53 -6.85 -4.28
C ILE A 129 4.52 -7.36 -5.35
N PRO A 130 5.12 -6.47 -6.15
CA PRO A 130 6.04 -6.87 -7.20
C PRO A 130 7.42 -7.21 -6.60
N VAL A 131 8.15 -8.12 -7.26
CA VAL A 131 9.57 -8.39 -6.98
C VAL A 131 10.38 -7.09 -6.88
N ASP A 132 11.37 -7.04 -5.98
CA ASP A 132 12.21 -5.88 -5.68
C ASP A 132 11.48 -4.69 -5.01
N GLU A 133 10.24 -4.85 -4.53
CA GLU A 133 9.64 -3.86 -3.64
C GLU A 133 10.32 -3.88 -2.27
N GLU A 134 10.78 -2.71 -1.83
CA GLU A 134 11.34 -2.48 -0.51
C GLU A 134 10.24 -2.39 0.55
N VAL A 135 10.44 -3.09 1.67
CA VAL A 135 9.56 -3.15 2.83
C VAL A 135 10.39 -3.04 4.13
N LEU A 136 9.78 -2.60 5.22
CA LEU A 136 10.40 -2.63 6.55
C LEU A 136 9.89 -3.82 7.34
N ILE A 137 10.76 -4.60 7.96
CA ILE A 137 10.32 -5.60 8.93
C ILE A 137 9.75 -4.89 10.15
N VAL A 138 8.51 -5.21 10.53
CA VAL A 138 7.87 -4.67 11.73
C VAL A 138 7.60 -5.71 12.81
N ARG A 139 7.50 -7.00 12.47
CA ARG A 139 7.43 -8.09 13.47
C ARG A 139 7.86 -9.42 12.88
N GLU A 140 8.62 -10.22 13.63
CA GLU A 140 8.84 -11.63 13.32
C GLU A 140 7.68 -12.49 13.87
N ARG A 141 7.17 -13.41 13.06
CA ARG A 141 6.15 -14.39 13.46
C ARG A 141 6.77 -15.79 13.43
N LYS A 142 6.97 -16.37 14.61
CA LYS A 142 7.52 -17.72 14.79
C LYS A 142 6.36 -18.73 14.88
N VAL A 143 6.45 -19.85 14.17
CA VAL A 143 5.43 -20.90 14.26
C VAL A 143 5.42 -21.50 15.67
N PRO A 144 4.26 -21.64 16.34
CA PRO A 144 4.18 -22.23 17.68
C PRO A 144 4.78 -23.65 17.72
N LYS A 145 5.78 -23.85 18.59
CA LYS A 145 6.42 -25.15 18.80
C LYS A 145 5.53 -26.01 19.70
N GLY A 146 5.11 -27.18 19.22
CA GLY A 146 4.37 -28.18 19.99
C GLY A 146 2.88 -28.34 19.66
N GLY A 147 2.32 -27.53 18.75
CA GLY A 147 1.00 -27.78 18.15
C GLY A 147 1.06 -28.74 16.96
N MET A 148 -0.11 -29.24 16.51
CA MET A 148 -0.22 -29.89 15.20
C MET A 148 0.09 -28.85 14.11
N GLN A 149 1.28 -28.95 13.51
CA GLN A 149 1.64 -28.13 12.36
C GLN A 149 0.85 -28.62 11.13
N VAL A 150 0.00 -27.75 10.60
CA VAL A 150 -0.55 -27.96 9.25
C VAL A 150 0.62 -27.79 8.27
N SER A 151 0.85 -28.79 7.43
CA SER A 151 1.96 -28.80 6.46
C SER A 151 1.89 -27.57 5.55
N GLY A 152 2.90 -26.71 5.61
CA GLY A 152 2.98 -25.46 4.84
C GLY A 152 3.08 -24.19 5.67
N VAL A 153 2.77 -24.23 6.98
CA VAL A 153 2.98 -23.06 7.85
C VAL A 153 4.47 -22.90 8.13
N GLN A 154 5.09 -21.85 7.59
CA GLN A 154 6.47 -21.46 7.85
C GLN A 154 6.53 -20.24 8.77
N ASP A 155 7.74 -19.91 9.24
CA ASP A 155 7.96 -18.60 9.87
C ASP A 155 7.73 -17.50 8.83
N SER A 156 7.15 -16.38 9.29
CA SER A 156 6.82 -15.23 8.44
C SER A 156 7.24 -13.92 9.12
N TYR A 157 7.29 -12.84 8.36
CA TYR A 157 7.41 -11.48 8.87
C TYR A 157 6.12 -10.71 8.59
N ASP A 158 5.68 -9.90 9.56
CA ASP A 158 4.85 -8.75 9.22
C ASP A 158 5.79 -7.61 8.81
N VAL A 159 5.49 -7.00 7.67
CA VAL A 159 6.28 -5.92 7.07
C VAL A 159 5.40 -4.73 6.75
N MET A 160 5.94 -3.52 6.87
CA MET A 160 5.29 -2.29 6.44
C MET A 160 5.78 -1.91 5.04
N ARG A 161 4.85 -1.45 4.20
CA ARG A 161 5.10 -0.94 2.84
C ARG A 161 5.21 0.59 2.85
N TRP A 162 5.81 1.16 1.80
CA TRP A 162 5.93 2.62 1.61
C TRP A 162 4.59 3.38 1.58
N ASP A 163 3.48 2.71 1.30
CA ASP A 163 2.13 3.29 1.32
C ASP A 163 1.52 3.33 2.74
N GLY A 164 2.22 2.84 3.76
CA GLY A 164 1.77 2.78 5.14
C GLY A 164 0.94 1.54 5.52
N SER A 165 0.66 0.64 4.58
CA SER A 165 -0.02 -0.63 4.88
C SER A 165 0.94 -1.67 5.45
N CYS A 166 0.44 -2.53 6.33
CA CYS A 166 1.15 -3.75 6.75
C CYS A 166 0.68 -4.97 5.96
N VAL A 167 1.60 -5.88 5.70
CA VAL A 167 1.36 -7.17 5.04
C VAL A 167 2.22 -8.26 5.71
N THR A 168 1.80 -9.50 5.60
CA THR A 168 2.52 -10.67 6.13
C THR A 168 3.13 -11.45 4.97
N LEU A 169 4.42 -11.76 5.06
CA LEU A 169 5.18 -12.48 4.02
C LEU A 169 5.98 -13.61 4.65
N ASP A 170 6.05 -14.75 3.99
CA ASP A 170 6.88 -15.88 4.45
C ASP A 170 8.37 -15.51 4.37
N LYS A 171 9.21 -16.07 5.25
CA LYS A 171 10.65 -15.76 5.25
C LYS A 171 11.34 -15.98 3.90
N GLY A 172 10.87 -16.97 3.11
CA GLY A 172 11.37 -17.26 1.77
C GLY A 172 10.91 -16.29 0.66
N GLU A 173 9.93 -15.42 0.94
CA GLU A 173 9.44 -14.39 0.01
C GLU A 173 10.27 -13.09 0.06
N LEU A 174 11.20 -13.00 1.01
CA LEU A 174 12.05 -11.83 1.26
C LEU A 174 13.53 -12.14 1.07
N ARG A 175 14.30 -11.09 0.79
CA ARG A 175 15.76 -11.07 0.90
C ARG A 175 16.21 -9.74 1.52
N PHE A 176 17.40 -9.73 2.12
CA PHE A 176 17.95 -8.54 2.78
C PHE A 176 18.95 -7.78 1.88
N ASP A 177 19.50 -8.42 0.85
CA ASP A 177 20.37 -7.76 -0.13
C ASP A 177 19.60 -6.76 -1.01
N PRO A 178 20.03 -5.49 -1.08
CA PRO A 178 19.34 -4.46 -1.85
C PRO A 178 19.44 -4.71 -3.37
N PRO A 179 18.31 -4.68 -4.11
CA PRO A 179 18.34 -4.62 -5.57
C PRO A 179 19.06 -3.37 -6.06
N ARG A 180 19.61 -3.43 -7.28
CA ARG A 180 20.19 -2.26 -7.96
C ARG A 180 19.20 -1.09 -8.16
N ARG A 181 17.90 -1.38 -8.15
CA ARG A 181 16.79 -0.41 -8.28
C ARG A 181 15.60 -0.87 -7.45
N PRO A 182 15.55 -0.58 -6.13
CA PRO A 182 14.42 -0.94 -5.30
C PRO A 182 13.16 -0.20 -5.72
N LYS A 183 12.07 -0.95 -5.89
CA LYS A 183 10.72 -0.40 -6.06
C LYS A 183 10.18 0.03 -4.69
N ASN A 184 9.08 0.75 -4.71
CA ASN A 184 8.34 1.16 -3.52
C ASN A 184 6.85 0.93 -3.79
N ALA A 185 6.09 0.63 -2.73
CA ALA A 185 4.64 0.75 -2.79
C ALA A 185 4.23 2.19 -3.14
N ARG A 186 3.02 2.36 -3.66
CA ARG A 186 2.53 3.64 -4.18
C ARG A 186 2.24 4.63 -3.04
N ILE A 187 3.12 5.61 -2.86
CA ILE A 187 2.95 6.73 -1.93
C ILE A 187 1.88 7.68 -2.50
N VAL A 188 0.63 7.48 -2.10
CA VAL A 188 -0.49 8.35 -2.52
C VAL A 188 -0.32 9.72 -1.85
N TRP A 189 0.18 10.71 -2.60
CA TRP A 189 0.52 12.06 -2.11
C TRP A 189 -0.53 12.68 -1.18
N LYS A 190 -1.82 12.51 -1.50
CA LYS A 190 -2.93 13.04 -0.69
C LYS A 190 -3.14 12.37 0.68
N ARG A 191 -2.58 11.19 0.92
CA ARG A 191 -2.67 10.50 2.23
C ARG A 191 -1.51 10.87 3.17
N LEU A 192 -0.46 11.53 2.67
CA LEU A 192 0.55 12.18 3.52
C LEU A 192 -0.07 13.36 4.27
N GLU A 193 0.51 13.76 5.39
CA GLU A 193 0.02 14.91 6.16
C GLU A 193 0.23 16.24 5.44
N ILE A 194 -0.54 17.26 5.83
CA ILE A 194 -0.40 18.62 5.27
C ILE A 194 1.03 19.14 5.48
N ALA A 195 1.57 19.03 6.70
CA ALA A 195 2.94 19.46 7.02
C ALA A 195 4.00 18.76 6.16
N GLN A 196 3.88 17.45 5.95
CA GLN A 196 4.78 16.70 5.08
C GLN A 196 4.67 17.13 3.61
N ARG A 197 3.46 17.24 3.06
CA ARG A 197 3.25 17.74 1.69
C ARG A 197 3.79 19.15 1.50
N ASP A 198 3.61 20.00 2.51
CA ASP A 198 4.01 21.40 2.45
C ASP A 198 5.52 21.60 2.55
N ALA A 199 6.24 20.71 3.26
CA ALA A 199 7.70 20.65 3.17
C ALA A 199 8.17 20.03 1.84
N LEU A 200 7.73 18.80 1.54
CA LEU A 200 8.17 18.01 0.38
C LEU A 200 7.93 18.69 -0.98
N LYS A 201 6.97 19.61 -1.10
CA LYS A 201 6.73 20.35 -2.36
C LYS A 201 7.71 21.49 -2.61
N GLU A 202 8.34 22.02 -1.56
CA GLU A 202 9.31 23.12 -1.63
C GLU A 202 10.74 22.59 -1.85
N GLU A 203 10.99 21.32 -1.50
CA GLU A 203 12.24 20.60 -1.79
C GLU A 203 12.60 20.62 -3.28
N GLU A 204 13.79 21.11 -3.61
CA GLU A 204 14.21 21.31 -5.00
C GLU A 204 14.25 20.00 -5.79
N ALA A 205 14.66 18.90 -5.14
CA ALA A 205 14.69 17.57 -5.74
C ALA A 205 13.30 17.03 -6.14
N LEU A 206 12.25 17.41 -5.40
CA LEU A 206 10.88 16.93 -5.59
C LEU A 206 10.02 17.87 -6.44
N ARG A 207 10.35 19.16 -6.45
CA ARG A 207 9.63 20.22 -7.15
C ARG A 207 9.27 19.90 -8.62
N PRO A 208 10.14 19.30 -9.46
CA PRO A 208 9.77 18.92 -10.83
C PRO A 208 8.65 17.87 -10.89
N ALA A 209 8.75 16.82 -10.07
CA ALA A 209 7.75 15.75 -10.00
C ALA A 209 6.43 16.26 -9.41
N TYR A 210 6.49 17.09 -8.37
CA TYR A 210 5.31 17.74 -7.78
C TYR A 210 4.58 18.64 -8.78
N LEU A 211 5.31 19.47 -9.54
CA LEU A 211 4.71 20.34 -10.56
C LEU A 211 4.07 19.54 -11.71
N TYR A 212 4.68 18.42 -12.12
CA TYR A 212 4.12 17.50 -13.09
C TYR A 212 2.82 16.84 -12.57
N HIS A 213 2.83 16.31 -11.34
CA HIS A 213 1.65 15.77 -10.66
C HIS A 213 0.52 16.82 -10.54
N ARG A 214 0.84 18.03 -10.06
CA ARG A 214 -0.13 19.14 -9.93
C ARG A 214 -0.79 19.48 -11.28
N LYS A 215 0.00 19.55 -12.35
CA LYS A 215 -0.47 19.86 -13.71
C LYS A 215 -1.44 18.82 -14.26
N HIS A 216 -1.15 17.53 -14.07
CA HIS A 216 -1.88 16.44 -14.70
C HIS A 216 -3.01 15.86 -13.85
N CYS A 217 -2.88 15.82 -12.52
CA CYS A 217 -3.92 15.31 -11.63
C CYS A 217 -4.92 16.37 -11.17
N LYS A 218 -4.58 17.67 -11.18
CA LYS A 218 -5.46 18.79 -10.77
C LYS A 218 -6.16 18.62 -9.41
N GLY A 219 -5.59 17.82 -8.50
CA GLY A 219 -6.21 17.50 -7.21
C GLY A 219 -7.30 16.42 -7.27
N VAL A 220 -7.42 15.64 -8.35
CA VAL A 220 -8.18 14.38 -8.39
C VAL A 220 -7.27 13.23 -7.94
N SER A 221 -7.79 12.28 -7.16
CA SER A 221 -7.05 11.08 -6.71
C SER A 221 -7.91 9.82 -6.61
N MET A 222 -9.20 9.93 -6.90
CA MET A 222 -10.21 8.87 -6.83
C MET A 222 -11.13 9.00 -8.05
N GLY A 223 -11.67 7.89 -8.55
CA GLY A 223 -12.47 7.86 -9.78
C GLY A 223 -11.63 7.81 -11.04
N VAL A 224 -12.22 8.20 -12.18
CA VAL A 224 -11.58 8.14 -13.51
C VAL A 224 -10.51 9.21 -13.63
N VAL A 225 -9.27 8.86 -13.29
CA VAL A 225 -8.06 9.66 -13.52
C VAL A 225 -7.50 9.42 -14.92
N SER A 226 -6.87 10.44 -15.52
CA SER A 226 -6.21 10.28 -16.82
C SER A 226 -4.92 9.45 -16.71
N LYS A 227 -4.48 8.85 -17.83
CA LYS A 227 -3.22 8.10 -17.89
C LYS A 227 -2.01 8.96 -17.51
N GLU A 228 -2.05 10.24 -17.86
CA GLU A 228 -1.03 11.23 -17.50
C GLU A 228 -1.01 11.49 -15.99
N CYS A 229 -2.18 11.54 -15.34
CA CYS A 229 -2.24 11.65 -13.88
C CYS A 229 -1.66 10.41 -13.19
N VAL A 230 -2.04 9.19 -13.62
CA VAL A 230 -1.45 7.95 -13.08
C VAL A 230 0.08 7.95 -13.21
N LYS A 231 0.60 8.34 -14.38
CA LYS A 231 2.05 8.47 -14.61
C LYS A 231 2.69 9.54 -13.71
N ALA A 232 2.01 10.66 -13.49
CA ALA A 232 2.54 11.77 -12.70
C ALA A 232 2.52 11.51 -11.19
N ASP A 233 1.52 10.78 -10.70
CA ASP A 233 1.42 10.30 -9.33
C ASP A 233 2.48 9.22 -9.04
N ALA A 234 2.68 8.26 -9.96
CA ALA A 234 3.77 7.29 -9.87
C ALA A 234 5.16 7.96 -9.83
N ALA A 235 5.41 8.92 -10.73
CA ALA A 235 6.69 9.65 -10.76
C ALA A 235 6.92 10.49 -9.49
N LEU A 236 5.86 11.04 -8.87
CA LEU A 236 5.97 11.72 -7.58
C LEU A 236 6.22 10.74 -6.44
N SER A 237 5.58 9.58 -6.43
CA SER A 237 5.83 8.52 -5.45
C SER A 237 7.29 8.02 -5.51
N GLU A 238 7.80 7.75 -6.71
CA GLU A 238 9.20 7.34 -6.92
C GLU A 238 10.18 8.45 -6.46
N ALA A 239 9.88 9.71 -6.76
CA ALA A 239 10.69 10.85 -6.34
C ALA A 239 10.74 11.00 -4.81
N VAL A 240 9.60 10.87 -4.11
CA VAL A 240 9.54 10.93 -2.63
C VAL A 240 10.34 9.78 -2.01
N ALA A 241 10.17 8.54 -2.48
CA ALA A 241 10.95 7.41 -1.98
C ALA A 241 12.46 7.60 -2.22
N ALA A 242 12.84 8.10 -3.41
CA ALA A 242 14.22 8.42 -3.73
C ALA A 242 14.79 9.55 -2.86
N PHE A 243 14.02 10.60 -2.56
CA PHE A 243 14.46 11.67 -1.66
C PHE A 243 14.74 11.15 -0.25
N VAL A 244 13.80 10.39 0.34
CA VAL A 244 13.97 9.79 1.68
C VAL A 244 15.18 8.85 1.74
N ARG A 245 15.32 7.94 0.76
CA ARG A 245 16.48 7.02 0.67
C ARG A 245 17.84 7.75 0.58
N ASN A 246 17.87 9.01 0.12
CA ASN A 246 19.07 9.83 0.03
C ASN A 246 19.18 10.83 1.21
N HIS A 247 18.74 10.44 2.42
CA HIS A 247 18.74 11.26 3.65
C HIS A 247 17.91 12.56 3.57
N GLY A 248 16.97 12.64 2.64
CA GLY A 248 16.03 13.75 2.52
C GLY A 248 15.12 13.83 3.74
N GLN A 249 15.08 15.01 4.37
CA GLN A 249 14.38 15.21 5.65
C GLN A 249 12.87 15.33 5.43
N VAL A 250 12.09 14.58 6.22
CA VAL A 250 10.63 14.61 6.18
C VAL A 250 10.09 14.97 7.56
N PRO A 251 9.17 15.95 7.70
CA PRO A 251 8.59 16.28 8.99
C PRO A 251 7.94 15.07 9.67
N THR A 252 8.19 14.92 10.97
CA THR A 252 7.53 13.92 11.82
C THR A 252 6.00 14.08 11.72
N PRO A 253 5.24 13.01 11.49
CA PRO A 253 3.79 13.09 11.43
C PRO A 253 3.19 13.37 12.81
N SER A 254 2.08 14.11 12.79
CA SER A 254 1.23 14.37 13.97
C SER A 254 0.28 13.19 14.29
N THR A 255 -0.06 12.40 13.29
CA THR A 255 -0.92 11.21 13.39
C THR A 255 -0.06 9.97 13.59
N LEU A 256 0.17 9.63 14.86
CA LEU A 256 0.96 8.46 15.26
C LEU A 256 0.06 7.25 15.57
N PRO A 257 0.56 6.00 15.41
CA PRO A 257 -0.12 4.80 15.87
C PRO A 257 -0.43 4.85 17.36
N GLN A 258 -1.72 4.84 17.70
CA GLN A 258 -2.20 4.84 19.08
C GLN A 258 -2.51 3.40 19.53
N PRO A 259 -2.05 2.98 20.73
CA PRO A 259 -2.15 1.61 21.21
C PRO A 259 -3.51 1.20 21.79
#